data_AF-A0AA86GJI8-F1
#
_entry.id   AF-A0AA86GJI8-F1
#
_cell.length_a   1.000
_cell.length_b   1.000
_cell.length_c   1.000
_cell.angle_alpha   90.00
_cell.angle_beta   90.00
_cell.angle_gamma   90.00
#
_symmetry.space_group_name_H-M   'P 1'
#
loop_
_entity.id
_entity.type
_entity.pdbx_description
1 polymer ?
#
loop_
_entity_poly.entity_id
_entity_poly.type
_entity_poly.pdbx_seq_one_letter_code
_entity_poly.pdbx_strand_id
1 'polypeptide(L)'
;MAIAKVKSADEITYFTKSGTVLDGQNSSTTRVYGGGGQNNSPVHISSSTTQHLHLFVRQDDGKEFDTTFDNIGVAVRAGHRVSVIFAMPKNDDGGYSTGLVVHDTGRTSICRATANSLVKRFNEWLGLAMGIFLPFVIAAIFGDWSDWGYFWLFGVLLVSGYLFSRKLHSNSVRDAIVDGVQVEMNKAIEQEKARAKAA
;
A
#
# COMPACT_ATOMS: atom_id res chain seq x y z
N MET A 1 5.80 -4.95 -12.85
CA MET A 1 6.48 -3.64 -12.69
C MET A 1 6.81 -3.46 -11.23
N ALA A 2 8.02 -3.00 -10.91
CA ALA A 2 8.41 -2.69 -9.53
C ALA A 2 8.01 -1.23 -9.24
N ILE A 3 7.20 -1.03 -8.20
CA ILE A 3 6.71 0.28 -7.78
C ILE A 3 7.85 1.07 -7.14
N ALA A 4 8.07 2.31 -7.57
CA ALA A 4 9.06 3.19 -6.93
C ALA A 4 8.67 3.46 -5.48
N LYS A 5 9.59 3.16 -4.55
CA LYS A 5 9.32 3.23 -3.11
C LYS A 5 9.66 4.61 -2.56
N VAL A 6 8.70 5.20 -1.88
CA VAL A 6 8.77 6.57 -1.37
C VAL A 6 9.20 6.57 0.11
N LYS A 7 9.98 7.58 0.52
CA LYS A 7 10.45 7.73 1.90
C LYS A 7 9.58 8.67 2.75
N SER A 8 8.93 9.65 2.12
CA SER A 8 8.07 10.64 2.78
C SER A 8 6.82 10.94 1.93
N ALA A 9 5.71 11.33 2.57
CA ALA A 9 4.49 11.70 1.86
C ALA A 9 4.67 12.91 0.92
N ASP A 10 5.62 13.81 1.21
CA ASP A 10 5.92 15.01 0.40
C ASP A 10 6.59 14.68 -0.95
N GLU A 11 7.01 13.45 -1.15
CA GLU A 11 7.56 12.95 -2.41
C GLU A 11 6.46 12.42 -3.34
N ILE A 12 5.19 12.51 -2.96
CA ILE A 12 4.05 12.05 -3.77
C ILE A 12 3.30 13.23 -4.37
N THR A 13 3.04 13.14 -5.66
CA THR A 13 2.13 14.02 -6.39
C THR A 13 0.84 13.28 -6.67
N TYR A 14 -0.29 13.93 -6.41
CA TYR A 14 -1.62 13.39 -6.68
C TYR A 14 -2.20 14.05 -7.92
N PHE A 15 -2.86 13.26 -8.75
CA PHE A 15 -3.66 13.77 -9.84
C PHE A 15 -4.96 12.98 -9.97
N THR A 16 -6.01 13.68 -10.38
CA THR A 16 -7.35 13.10 -10.49
C THR A 16 -7.74 13.06 -11.96
N LYS A 17 -8.24 11.90 -12.40
CA LYS A 17 -8.86 11.73 -13.71
C LYS A 17 -10.32 11.33 -13.51
N SER A 18 -11.22 12.13 -14.06
CA SER A 18 -12.66 11.90 -13.99
C SER A 18 -13.20 11.46 -15.35
N GLY A 19 -14.21 10.60 -15.34
CA GLY A 19 -14.84 10.14 -16.56
C GLY A 19 -16.01 9.20 -16.32
N THR A 20 -16.57 8.67 -17.41
CA THR A 20 -17.65 7.68 -17.39
C THR A 20 -17.07 6.30 -17.63
N VAL A 21 -17.48 5.33 -16.82
CA VAL A 21 -17.06 3.94 -16.95
C VAL A 21 -17.72 3.34 -18.18
N LEU A 22 -16.93 2.82 -19.10
CA LEU A 22 -17.42 2.10 -20.27
C LEU A 22 -17.65 0.63 -19.94
N ASP A 23 -16.68 0.01 -19.28
CA ASP A 23 -16.71 -1.39 -18.91
C ASP A 23 -15.86 -1.63 -17.66
N GLY A 24 -16.15 -2.72 -16.95
CA GLY A 24 -15.43 -3.16 -15.76
C GLY A 24 -15.28 -4.67 -15.74
N GLN A 25 -14.05 -5.15 -15.67
CA GLN A 25 -13.72 -6.56 -15.58
C GLN A 25 -13.29 -6.92 -14.16
N ASN A 26 -13.89 -7.97 -13.61
CA ASN A 26 -13.53 -8.53 -12.32
C ASN A 26 -12.80 -9.85 -12.51
N SER A 27 -11.63 -9.98 -11.90
CA SER A 27 -10.93 -11.26 -11.78
C SER A 27 -10.46 -11.48 -10.35
N SER A 28 -10.07 -12.71 -10.02
CA SER A 28 -9.51 -13.01 -8.71
C SER A 28 -8.41 -14.05 -8.81
N THR A 29 -7.35 -13.84 -8.04
CA THR A 29 -6.20 -14.74 -7.94
C THR A 29 -6.17 -15.32 -6.54
N THR A 30 -6.29 -16.65 -6.41
CA THR A 30 -6.13 -17.34 -5.12
C THR A 30 -4.80 -18.09 -5.09
N ARG A 31 -3.97 -17.79 -4.10
CA ARG A 31 -2.74 -18.53 -3.81
C ARG A 31 -2.98 -19.46 -2.63
N VAL A 32 -2.65 -20.74 -2.80
CA VAL A 32 -2.76 -21.77 -1.76
C VAL A 32 -1.35 -22.24 -1.42
N TYR A 33 -1.03 -22.25 -0.14
CA TYR A 33 0.23 -22.73 0.42
C TYR A 33 -0.08 -23.91 1.33
N GLY A 34 0.59 -25.04 1.08
CA GLY A 34 0.48 -26.25 1.90
C GLY A 34 1.86 -26.77 2.27
N GLY A 35 2.06 -27.10 3.55
CA GLY A 35 3.25 -27.79 4.03
C GLY A 35 2.95 -29.26 4.35
N GLY A 36 3.72 -30.18 3.78
CA GLY A 36 3.57 -31.62 4.02
C GLY A 36 4.00 -32.00 5.44
N GLY A 37 3.16 -32.78 6.14
CA GLY A 37 3.47 -33.32 7.46
C GLY A 37 4.14 -34.70 7.34
N GLN A 38 5.31 -34.86 7.97
CA GLN A 38 5.94 -36.18 8.16
C GLN A 38 5.68 -36.64 9.61
N ASN A 39 5.42 -37.95 9.81
CA ASN A 39 5.17 -38.59 11.12
C ASN A 39 4.00 -37.97 11.91
N ASN A 40 2.76 -38.11 11.42
CA ASN A 40 1.54 -37.68 12.14
C ASN A 40 1.47 -36.19 12.52
N SER A 41 2.32 -35.35 11.93
CA SER A 41 2.31 -33.90 12.17
C SER A 41 1.19 -33.22 11.38
N PRO A 42 0.49 -32.22 11.97
CA PRO A 42 -0.60 -31.51 11.30
C PRO A 42 -0.13 -30.85 9.99
N VAL A 43 -0.91 -31.05 8.93
CA VAL A 43 -0.74 -30.35 7.65
C VAL A 43 -1.31 -28.95 7.82
N HIS A 44 -0.46 -27.93 7.69
CA HIS A 44 -0.90 -26.54 7.64
C HIS A 44 -1.17 -26.12 6.20
N ILE A 45 -2.43 -25.75 5.95
CA ILE A 45 -2.88 -25.16 4.67
C ILE A 45 -3.28 -23.72 4.96
N SER A 46 -2.77 -22.80 4.15
CA SER A 46 -3.18 -21.40 4.16
C SER A 46 -3.48 -20.95 2.74
N SER A 47 -4.48 -20.08 2.58
CA SER A 47 -4.85 -19.52 1.28
C SER A 47 -5.02 -18.01 1.38
N SER A 48 -4.67 -17.31 0.31
CA SER A 48 -4.85 -15.87 0.17
C SER A 48 -5.46 -15.55 -1.19
N THR A 49 -6.56 -14.81 -1.20
CA THR A 49 -7.26 -14.40 -2.42
C THR A 49 -7.11 -12.90 -2.62
N THR A 50 -6.67 -12.50 -3.81
CA THR A 50 -6.66 -11.12 -4.28
C THR A 50 -7.73 -10.94 -5.33
N GLN A 51 -8.61 -9.95 -5.15
CA GLN A 51 -9.58 -9.54 -6.16
C GLN A 51 -8.99 -8.41 -7.00
N HIS A 52 -9.12 -8.49 -8.32
CA HIS A 52 -8.65 -7.48 -9.25
C HIS A 52 -9.86 -6.88 -9.99
N LEU A 53 -10.01 -5.56 -9.91
CA LEU A 53 -10.99 -4.80 -10.67
C LEU A 53 -10.25 -3.99 -11.74
N HIS A 54 -10.50 -4.30 -13.01
CA HIS A 54 -10.03 -3.51 -14.15
C HIS A 54 -11.18 -2.63 -14.63
N LEU A 55 -10.94 -1.33 -14.80
CA LEU A 55 -11.93 -0.37 -15.26
C LEU A 55 -11.44 0.32 -16.52
N PHE A 56 -12.33 0.46 -17.50
CA PHE A 56 -12.13 1.29 -18.68
C PHE A 56 -12.97 2.55 -18.53
N VAL A 57 -12.32 3.71 -18.50
CA VAL A 57 -12.97 5.00 -18.23
C VAL A 57 -12.73 5.95 -19.40
N ARG A 58 -13.81 6.54 -19.90
CA ARG A 58 -13.77 7.60 -20.91
C ARG A 58 -13.89 8.97 -20.26
N GLN A 59 -12.89 9.80 -20.47
CA GLN A 59 -12.84 11.17 -19.97
C GLN A 59 -13.78 12.08 -20.77
N ASP A 60 -14.06 13.26 -20.20
CA ASP A 60 -14.89 14.28 -20.86
C ASP A 60 -14.22 14.84 -22.15
N ASP A 61 -12.89 14.70 -22.29
CA ASP A 61 -12.14 15.08 -23.50
C ASP A 61 -12.22 14.01 -24.61
N GLY A 62 -12.96 12.92 -24.38
CA GLY A 62 -13.11 11.79 -25.30
C GLY A 62 -11.97 10.78 -25.24
N LYS A 63 -10.92 10.99 -24.44
CA LYS A 63 -9.85 10.00 -24.28
C LYS A 63 -10.26 8.89 -23.33
N GLU A 64 -9.76 7.70 -23.60
CA GLU A 64 -9.95 6.53 -22.75
C GLU A 64 -8.70 6.23 -21.96
N PHE A 65 -8.87 5.79 -20.72
CA PHE A 65 -7.80 5.22 -19.92
C PHE A 65 -8.31 3.99 -19.18
N ASP A 66 -7.44 3.00 -19.05
CA ASP A 66 -7.67 1.84 -18.22
C ASP A 66 -6.98 2.01 -16.87
N THR A 67 -7.54 1.36 -15.85
CA THR A 67 -6.91 1.30 -14.53
C THR A 67 -7.26 0.00 -13.84
N THR A 68 -6.37 -0.45 -12.96
CA THR A 68 -6.56 -1.67 -12.19
C THR A 68 -6.52 -1.36 -10.70
N PHE A 69 -7.37 -2.01 -9.94
CA PHE A 69 -7.43 -1.92 -8.49
C PHE A 69 -7.42 -3.30 -7.87
N ASP A 70 -6.61 -3.47 -6.82
CA ASP A 70 -6.54 -4.71 -6.07
C ASP A 70 -7.31 -4.58 -4.75
N ASN A 71 -8.25 -5.48 -4.51
CA ASN A 71 -9.07 -5.56 -3.31
C ASN A 71 -9.86 -4.26 -3.03
N ILE A 72 -10.39 -3.64 -4.07
CA ILE A 72 -11.23 -2.46 -3.94
C ILE A 72 -12.66 -2.87 -3.55
N GLY A 73 -13.10 -2.43 -2.38
CA GLY A 73 -14.39 -2.82 -1.79
C GLY A 73 -15.60 -2.10 -2.38
N VAL A 74 -15.49 -1.53 -3.59
CA VAL A 74 -16.56 -0.75 -4.23
C VAL A 74 -16.92 -1.35 -5.58
N ALA A 75 -18.21 -1.62 -5.76
CA ALA A 75 -18.77 -2.05 -7.03
C ALA A 75 -18.99 -0.83 -7.93
N VAL A 76 -18.50 -0.92 -9.16
CA VAL A 76 -18.68 0.06 -10.23
C VAL A 76 -19.42 -0.62 -11.37
N ARG A 77 -20.29 0.11 -12.07
CA ARG A 77 -21.00 -0.38 -13.25
C ARG A 77 -20.73 0.54 -14.45
N ALA A 78 -20.86 -0.02 -15.65
CA ALA A 78 -20.85 0.76 -16.88
C ALA A 78 -21.92 1.87 -16.83
N GLY A 79 -21.57 3.03 -17.37
CA GLY A 79 -22.38 4.24 -17.32
C GLY A 79 -22.21 5.08 -16.06
N HIS A 80 -21.58 4.56 -15.00
CA HIS A 80 -21.34 5.36 -13.81
C HIS A 80 -20.23 6.38 -14.02
N ARG A 81 -20.38 7.56 -13.45
CA ARG A 81 -19.37 8.61 -13.42
C ARG A 81 -18.45 8.42 -12.22
N VAL A 82 -17.15 8.36 -12.51
CA VAL A 82 -16.12 8.07 -11.51
C VAL A 82 -14.97 9.06 -11.57
N SER A 83 -14.34 9.28 -10.42
CA SER A 83 -13.04 9.96 -10.33
C SER A 83 -12.02 8.98 -9.74
N VAL A 84 -10.94 8.80 -10.49
CA VAL A 84 -9.81 7.96 -10.12
C VAL A 84 -8.68 8.87 -9.65
N ILE A 85 -8.19 8.63 -8.43
CA ILE A 85 -7.10 9.37 -7.83
C ILE A 85 -5.84 8.52 -7.99
N PHE A 86 -4.86 9.10 -8.68
CA PHE A 86 -3.56 8.50 -8.87
C PHE A 86 -2.55 9.15 -7.92
N ALA A 87 -1.75 8.30 -7.28
CA ALA A 87 -0.59 8.71 -6.50
C ALA A 87 0.67 8.39 -7.31
N MET A 88 1.50 9.38 -7.55
CA MET A 88 2.73 9.28 -8.33
C MET A 88 3.92 9.68 -7.45
N PRO A 89 4.89 8.77 -7.24
CA PRO A 89 6.21 9.15 -6.72
C PRO A 89 6.89 10.19 -7.63
N LYS A 90 7.54 11.22 -7.08
CA LYS A 90 8.26 12.24 -7.86
C LYS A 90 9.31 11.71 -8.84
N ASN A 91 9.80 10.49 -8.63
CA ASN A 91 10.82 9.83 -9.45
C ASN A 91 10.25 8.72 -10.35
N ASP A 92 8.93 8.65 -10.51
CA ASP A 92 8.26 7.64 -11.32
C ASP A 92 7.29 8.30 -12.30
N ASP A 93 7.28 7.84 -13.54
CA ASP A 93 6.40 8.33 -14.60
C ASP A 93 5.07 7.56 -14.63
N GLY A 94 4.99 6.44 -13.88
CA GLY A 94 3.77 5.64 -13.72
C GLY A 94 2.96 6.08 -12.50
N GLY A 95 1.81 6.74 -12.71
CA GLY A 95 0.87 7.02 -11.62
C GLY A 95 0.12 5.75 -11.18
N TYR A 96 0.00 5.53 -9.87
CA TYR A 96 -0.67 4.34 -9.32
C TYR A 96 -2.07 4.68 -8.81
N SER A 97 -3.07 3.94 -9.26
CA SER A 97 -4.47 4.05 -8.85
C SER A 97 -4.63 3.73 -7.36
N THR A 98 -4.89 4.77 -6.57
CA THR A 98 -4.89 4.67 -5.10
C THR A 98 -6.26 5.01 -4.51
N GLY A 99 -7.07 5.84 -5.19
CA GLY A 99 -8.43 6.17 -4.75
C GLY A 99 -9.44 6.06 -5.89
N LEU A 100 -10.68 5.75 -5.52
CA LEU A 100 -11.81 5.70 -6.43
C LEU A 100 -13.04 6.34 -5.77
N VAL A 101 -13.65 7.26 -6.49
CA VAL A 101 -14.94 7.87 -6.14
C VAL A 101 -15.95 7.51 -7.21
N VAL A 102 -17.10 6.97 -6.81
CA VAL A 102 -18.24 6.74 -7.70
C VAL A 102 -19.30 7.78 -7.37
N HIS A 103 -19.46 8.78 -8.24
CA HIS A 103 -20.31 9.94 -7.96
C HIS A 103 -21.79 9.58 -7.91
N ASP A 104 -22.27 8.67 -8.76
CA ASP A 104 -23.70 8.30 -8.80
C ASP A 104 -24.18 7.58 -7.54
N THR A 105 -23.28 6.85 -6.88
CA THR A 105 -23.61 6.10 -5.65
C THR A 105 -23.09 6.77 -4.39
N GLY A 106 -22.31 7.85 -4.52
CA GLY A 106 -21.59 8.50 -3.43
C GLY A 106 -20.55 7.61 -2.74
N ARG A 107 -20.21 6.44 -3.31
CA ARG A 107 -19.29 5.50 -2.68
C ARG A 107 -17.86 5.89 -2.97
N THR A 108 -17.04 5.84 -1.92
CA THR A 108 -15.61 6.13 -1.96
C THR A 108 -14.83 4.91 -1.48
N SER A 109 -13.70 4.62 -2.13
CA SER A 109 -12.78 3.60 -1.67
C SER A 109 -11.34 4.03 -1.88
N ILE A 110 -10.50 3.66 -0.92
CA ILE A 110 -9.06 3.82 -1.01
C ILE A 110 -8.43 2.45 -1.13
N CYS A 111 -7.63 2.26 -2.17
CA CYS A 111 -6.83 1.07 -2.36
C CYS A 111 -5.63 1.09 -1.40
N ARG A 112 -5.85 0.60 -0.18
CA ARG A 112 -4.79 0.49 0.83
C ARG A 112 -3.65 -0.41 0.38
N ALA A 113 -3.91 -1.39 -0.50
CA ALA A 113 -2.89 -2.25 -1.07
C ALA A 113 -1.88 -1.45 -1.90
N THR A 114 -2.36 -0.56 -2.79
CA THR A 114 -1.51 0.35 -3.57
C THR A 114 -0.76 1.30 -2.64
N ALA A 115 -1.44 1.94 -1.68
CA ALA A 115 -0.80 2.84 -0.72
C ALA A 115 0.32 2.14 0.09
N ASN A 116 0.11 0.88 0.48
CA ASN A 116 1.11 0.09 1.20
C ASN A 116 2.29 -0.31 0.29
N SER A 117 2.04 -0.55 -0.99
CA SER A 117 3.09 -0.90 -1.95
C SER A 117 4.04 0.25 -2.29
N LEU A 118 3.58 1.50 -2.15
CA LEU A 118 4.37 2.71 -2.36
C LEU A 118 5.37 2.97 -1.21
N VAL A 119 5.11 2.44 -0.02
CA VAL A 119 5.98 2.65 1.15
C VAL A 119 7.10 1.62 1.19
N LYS A 120 8.31 2.05 1.52
CA LYS A 120 9.45 1.14 1.69
C LYS A 120 9.26 0.26 2.93
N ARG A 121 8.69 -0.93 2.73
CA ARG A 121 8.58 -1.95 3.79
C ARG A 121 9.97 -2.34 4.29
N PHE A 122 10.22 -2.08 5.57
CA PHE A 122 11.44 -2.53 6.23
C PHE A 122 11.37 -4.05 6.45
N ASN A 123 12.46 -4.77 6.19
CA ASN A 123 12.51 -6.20 6.43
C ASN A 123 12.70 -6.45 7.93
N GLU A 124 11.60 -6.78 8.62
CA GLU A 124 11.58 -7.09 10.06
C GLU A 124 12.58 -8.20 10.42
N TRP A 125 12.80 -9.17 9.51
CA TRP A 125 13.77 -10.25 9.70
C TRP A 125 15.21 -9.77 9.69
N LEU A 126 15.56 -8.83 8.81
CA LEU A 126 16.90 -8.24 8.76
C LEU A 126 17.18 -7.45 10.05
N GLY A 127 16.14 -6.81 10.59
CA GLY A 127 16.17 -6.16 11.88
C GLY A 127 16.46 -7.12 13.04
N LEU A 128 15.70 -8.21 13.13
CA LEU A 128 15.89 -9.25 14.14
C LEU A 128 17.26 -9.91 14.04
N ALA A 129 17.71 -10.25 12.82
CA ALA A 129 19.03 -10.80 12.57
C ALA A 129 20.14 -9.84 13.05
N MET A 130 20.01 -8.55 12.76
CA MET A 130 20.95 -7.53 13.25
C MET A 130 20.97 -7.45 14.78
N GLY A 131 19.82 -7.53 15.44
CA GLY A 131 19.74 -7.51 16.91
C GLY A 131 20.39 -8.72 17.58
N ILE A 132 20.34 -9.88 16.93
CA ILE A 132 20.97 -11.11 17.43
C ILE A 132 22.46 -11.13 17.13
N PHE A 133 22.89 -10.77 15.91
CA PHE A 133 24.28 -10.93 15.45
C PHE A 133 25.22 -9.78 15.81
N LEU A 134 24.73 -8.54 15.92
CA LEU A 134 25.56 -7.37 16.26
C LEU A 134 26.30 -7.54 17.62
N PRO A 135 25.69 -8.07 18.69
CA PRO A 135 26.39 -8.36 19.94
C PRO A 135 27.56 -9.35 19.75
N PHE A 136 27.39 -10.41 18.96
CA PHE A 136 28.46 -11.39 18.71
C PHE A 136 29.63 -10.79 17.93
N VAL A 137 29.37 -9.89 16.98
CA VAL A 137 30.43 -9.19 16.24
C VAL A 137 31.22 -8.26 17.16
N ILE A 138 30.54 -7.54 18.06
CA ILE A 138 31.20 -6.68 19.05
C ILE A 138 32.02 -7.55 20.04
N ALA A 139 31.54 -8.74 20.42
CA ALA A 139 32.27 -9.70 21.27
C ALA A 139 33.58 -10.17 20.67
N ALA A 140 33.54 -10.52 19.39
CA ALA A 140 34.70 -10.96 18.66
C ALA A 140 35.78 -9.86 18.58
N ILE A 141 35.40 -8.58 18.63
CA ILE A 141 36.32 -7.44 18.53
C ILE A 141 36.92 -7.06 19.89
N PHE A 142 36.15 -7.09 20.97
CA PHE A 142 36.56 -6.53 22.28
C PHE A 142 37.03 -7.56 23.32
N GLY A 143 36.92 -8.87 23.05
CA GLY A 143 37.71 -9.92 23.71
C GLY A 143 37.33 -10.29 25.16
N ASP A 144 36.70 -9.42 25.94
CA ASP A 144 36.13 -9.78 27.23
C ASP A 144 34.83 -10.55 27.04
N TRP A 145 34.55 -11.56 27.86
CA TRP A 145 33.34 -12.41 27.78
C TRP A 145 32.53 -12.44 29.10
N SER A 146 33.01 -11.79 30.18
CA SER A 146 32.46 -12.01 31.54
C SER A 146 31.25 -11.15 31.92
N ASP A 147 31.10 -9.93 31.41
CA ASP A 147 30.02 -8.98 31.81
C ASP A 147 28.90 -8.79 30.75
N TRP A 148 28.65 -9.81 29.93
CA TRP A 148 27.94 -9.67 28.65
C TRP A 148 26.40 -9.68 28.70
N GLY A 149 25.82 -10.05 29.83
CA GLY A 149 24.36 -10.13 29.98
C GLY A 149 23.67 -8.77 29.74
N TYR A 150 24.30 -7.68 30.20
CA TYR A 150 23.76 -6.33 30.04
C TYR A 150 23.89 -5.80 28.61
N PHE A 151 24.99 -6.11 27.91
CA PHE A 151 25.19 -5.72 26.50
C PHE A 151 24.19 -6.42 25.57
N TRP A 152 23.84 -7.67 25.87
CA TRP A 152 22.84 -8.41 25.10
C TRP A 152 21.45 -7.78 25.25
N LEU A 153 21.04 -7.47 26.48
CA LEU A 153 19.77 -6.79 26.75
C LEU A 153 19.73 -5.39 26.14
N PHE A 154 20.82 -4.61 26.24
CA PHE A 154 20.90 -3.28 25.61
C PHE A 154 20.86 -3.37 24.08
N GLY A 155 21.57 -4.32 23.47
CA GLY A 155 21.55 -4.53 22.02
C GLY A 155 20.16 -4.87 21.51
N VAL A 156 19.47 -5.79 22.19
CA VAL A 156 18.08 -6.16 21.86
C VAL A 156 17.13 -4.98 22.07
N LEU A 157 17.28 -4.19 23.15
CA LEU A 157 16.47 -3.00 23.39
C LEU A 157 16.68 -1.91 22.33
N LEU A 158 17.92 -1.62 21.96
CA LEU A 158 18.23 -0.62 20.94
C LEU A 158 17.72 -1.05 19.56
N VAL A 159 17.92 -2.32 19.18
CA VAL A 159 17.43 -2.81 17.89
C VAL A 159 15.90 -2.89 17.89
N SER A 160 15.26 -3.41 18.94
CA SER A 160 13.80 -3.45 19.02
C SER A 160 13.18 -2.05 19.00
N GLY A 161 13.76 -1.10 19.74
CA GLY A 161 13.36 0.32 19.72
C GLY A 161 13.54 0.96 18.34
N TYR A 162 14.66 0.68 17.67
CA TYR A 162 14.91 1.15 16.30
C TYR A 162 13.91 0.58 15.29
N LEU A 163 13.61 -0.71 15.36
CA LEU A 163 12.63 -1.38 14.51
C LEU A 163 11.22 -0.85 14.76
N PHE A 164 10.87 -0.66 16.04
CA PHE A 164 9.58 -0.10 16.43
C PHE A 164 9.42 1.34 15.92
N SER A 165 10.44 2.18 16.10
CA SER A 165 10.46 3.56 15.59
C SER A 165 10.32 3.60 14.06
N ARG A 166 11.04 2.75 13.32
CA ARG A 166 10.89 2.65 11.86
C ARG A 166 9.52 2.14 11.42
N LYS A 167 8.93 1.20 12.15
CA LYS A 167 7.58 0.70 11.89
C LYS A 167 6.54 1.81 12.09
N LEU A 168 6.68 2.60 13.16
CA LEU A 168 5.85 3.78 13.40
C LEU A 168 6.00 4.81 12.27
N HIS A 169 7.24 5.12 11.86
CA HIS A 169 7.47 6.06 10.77
C HIS A 169 6.86 5.58 9.44
N SER A 170 7.03 4.29 9.10
CA SER A 170 6.41 3.69 7.91
C SER A 170 4.88 3.74 7.96
N ASN A 171 4.27 3.51 9.13
CA ASN A 171 2.82 3.61 9.29
C ASN A 171 2.35 5.06 9.16
N SER A 172 3.07 6.01 9.75
CA SER A 172 2.75 7.43 9.66
C SER A 172 2.82 7.94 8.21
N VAL A 173 3.84 7.55 7.45
CA VAL A 173 3.93 7.89 6.01
C VAL A 173 2.77 7.29 5.24
N ARG A 174 2.42 6.01 5.50
CA ARG A 174 1.26 5.38 4.86
C ARG A 174 -0.04 6.12 5.16
N ASP A 175 -0.27 6.47 6.41
CA ASP A 175 -1.49 7.12 6.84
C ASP A 175 -1.56 8.55 6.25
N ALA A 176 -0.43 9.27 6.18
CA ALA A 176 -0.34 10.56 5.48
C ALA A 176 -0.64 10.46 3.96
N ILE A 177 -0.23 9.38 3.29
CA ILE A 177 -0.57 9.15 1.88
C ILE A 177 -2.08 8.90 1.72
N VAL A 178 -2.66 8.09 2.61
CA VAL A 178 -4.10 7.81 2.64
C VAL A 178 -4.89 9.11 2.89
N ASP A 179 -4.43 9.95 3.81
CA ASP A 179 -5.05 11.25 4.09
C ASP A 179 -4.95 12.19 2.90
N GLY A 180 -3.80 12.24 2.22
CA GLY A 180 -3.62 13.02 0.99
C GLY A 180 -4.59 12.59 -0.12
N VAL A 181 -4.74 11.28 -0.32
CA VAL A 181 -5.71 10.72 -1.26
C VAL A 181 -7.14 11.09 -0.86
N GLN A 182 -7.48 11.02 0.43
CA GLN A 182 -8.81 11.38 0.93
C GLN A 182 -9.13 12.87 0.70
N VAL A 183 -8.15 13.77 0.87
CA VAL A 183 -8.31 15.20 0.57
C VAL A 183 -8.60 15.42 -0.91
N GLU A 184 -7.86 14.76 -1.82
CA GLU A 184 -8.11 14.85 -3.26
C GLU A 184 -9.45 14.24 -3.68
N MET A 185 -9.86 13.14 -3.04
CA MET A 185 -11.20 12.57 -3.23
C MET A 185 -12.30 13.56 -2.85
N ASN A 186 -12.16 14.25 -1.72
CA ASN A 186 -13.13 15.24 -1.28
C ASN A 186 -13.22 16.42 -2.25
N LYS A 187 -12.07 16.91 -2.75
CA LYS A 187 -12.03 17.95 -3.80
C LYS A 187 -12.75 17.50 -5.07
N ALA A 188 -12.53 16.26 -5.51
CA ALA A 188 -13.20 15.72 -6.69
C ALA A 188 -14.72 15.65 -6.51
N ILE A 189 -15.19 15.28 -5.32
CA ILE A 189 -16.63 15.28 -4.98
C ILE A 189 -17.21 16.69 -5.02
N GLU A 190 -16.50 17.69 -4.48
CA GLU A 190 -16.93 19.08 -4.49
C GLU A 190 -16.99 19.66 -5.90
N GLN A 191 -15.98 19.39 -6.74
CA GLN A 191 -15.95 19.81 -8.13
C GLN A 191 -17.13 19.23 -8.92
N GLU A 192 -17.46 17.95 -8.70
CA GLU A 192 -18.58 17.32 -9.38
C GLU A 192 -19.94 17.87 -8.89
N LYS A 193 -20.08 18.12 -7.58
CA LYS A 193 -21.27 18.81 -7.05
C LYS A 193 -21.43 20.22 -7.63
N ALA A 194 -20.34 20.96 -7.81
CA ALA A 194 -20.37 22.28 -8.42
C ALA A 194 -20.79 22.20 -9.90
N ARG A 195 -20.29 21.21 -10.64
CA ARG A 195 -20.70 20.95 -12.03
C ARG A 195 -22.17 20.57 -12.14
N ALA A 196 -22.65 19.67 -11.28
CA ALA A 196 -24.05 19.25 -11.26
C ALA A 196 -25.03 20.39 -10.94
N LYS A 197 -24.59 21.42 -10.21
CA LYS A 197 -25.38 22.64 -9.97
C LYS A 197 -25.37 23.64 -11.13
N ALA A 198 -24.39 23.53 -12.03
CA ALA A 198 -24.22 24.43 -13.16
C ALA A 198 -24.86 23.91 -14.46
N ALA A 199 -25.27 22.65 -14.48
CA ALA A 199 -26.03 22.00 -15.56
C ALA A 199 -27.54 22.09 -15.29
#